data_AF-A0AAV7KDH7-F1
#
_entry.id   AF-A0AAV7KDH7-F1
#
_cell.length_a   1.000
_cell.length_b   1.000
_cell.length_c   1.000
_cell.angle_alpha   90.00
_cell.angle_beta   90.00
_cell.angle_gamma   90.00
#
_symmetry.space_group_name_H-M   'P 1'
#
loop_
_entity.id
_entity.type
_entity.pdbx_description
1 polymer ?
#
loop_
_entity_poly.entity_id
_entity_poly.type
_entity_poly.pdbx_seq_one_letter_code
_entity_poly.pdbx_strand_id
1 'polypeptide(L)'
;MEVERAGANVTPSLHRLLAHSTELIRDCNGGFGLKNFSEEAVEACNKLIRIYREHLARKMSFTTNSRDIFVHRLSQSDPVLIGFRNVLKRKECEGIGHTCRLKCTNLLHQTIDQDILFNSLIFE
;
A
#
# COMPACT_ATOMS: atom_id res chain seq x y z
N MET A 1 4.67 41.02 -33.92
CA MET A 1 5.12 40.59 -32.58
C MET A 1 4.49 39.23 -32.34
N GLU A 2 5.13 38.19 -32.85
CA GLU A 2 4.63 36.82 -32.78
C GLU A 2 4.91 36.29 -31.38
N VAL A 3 3.86 36.05 -30.61
CA VAL A 3 3.95 35.39 -29.33
C VAL A 3 4.08 33.89 -29.63
N GLU A 4 5.31 33.39 -29.67
CA GLU A 4 5.57 31.96 -29.62
C GLU A 4 4.94 31.40 -28.34
N ARG A 5 3.75 30.82 -28.49
CA ARG A 5 3.13 30.03 -27.42
C ARG A 5 3.95 28.76 -27.29
N ALA A 6 4.87 28.75 -26.33
CA ALA A 6 5.52 27.53 -25.88
C ALA A 6 4.42 26.56 -25.41
N GLY A 7 4.05 25.61 -26.26
CA GLY A 7 3.14 24.53 -25.89
C GLY A 7 3.75 23.78 -24.72
N ALA A 8 3.02 23.67 -23.62
CA ALA A 8 3.49 22.92 -22.45
C ALA A 8 3.68 21.46 -22.86
N ASN A 9 4.93 20.99 -22.93
CA ASN A 9 5.24 19.60 -23.18
C ASN A 9 4.87 18.79 -21.94
N VAL A 10 3.78 18.02 -22.04
CA VAL A 10 3.28 17.16 -20.97
C VAL A 10 4.01 15.82 -21.01
N THR A 11 4.39 15.29 -19.85
CA THR A 11 4.99 13.95 -19.78
C THR A 11 3.98 12.88 -20.19
N PRO A 12 4.41 11.78 -20.84
CA PRO A 12 3.48 10.72 -21.28
C PRO A 12 2.62 10.16 -20.14
N SER A 13 3.16 10.05 -18.93
CA SER A 13 2.43 9.58 -17.76
C SER A 13 1.30 10.54 -17.38
N LEU A 14 1.56 11.85 -17.40
CA LEU A 14 0.57 12.86 -17.08
C LEU A 14 -0.49 12.95 -18.18
N HIS A 15 -0.09 12.81 -19.45
CA HIS A 15 -1.04 12.70 -20.55
C HIS A 15 -1.96 11.47 -20.40
N ARG A 16 -1.41 10.28 -20.11
CA ARG A 16 -2.22 9.08 -19.88
C ARG A 16 -3.17 9.23 -18.69
N LEU A 17 -2.70 9.86 -17.62
CA LEU A 17 -3.54 10.16 -16.47
C LEU A 17 -4.69 11.10 -16.86
N LEU A 18 -4.42 12.22 -17.50
CA LEU A 18 -5.45 13.22 -17.79
C LEU A 18 -6.39 12.81 -18.94
N ALA A 19 -5.86 12.16 -19.98
CA ALA A 19 -6.63 11.83 -21.18
C ALA A 19 -7.35 10.48 -21.09
N HIS A 20 -6.77 9.49 -20.41
CA HIS A 20 -7.26 8.09 -20.46
C HIS A 20 -7.71 7.53 -19.11
N SER A 21 -7.51 8.22 -17.98
CA SER A 21 -7.88 7.66 -16.68
C SER A 21 -9.37 7.37 -16.54
N THR A 22 -10.25 8.22 -17.09
CA THR A 22 -11.69 8.04 -17.00
C THR A 22 -12.18 6.82 -17.76
N GLU A 23 -11.63 6.61 -18.96
CA GLU A 23 -11.92 5.42 -19.79
C GLU A 23 -11.41 4.15 -19.09
N LEU A 24 -10.17 4.17 -18.58
CA LEU A 24 -9.60 3.03 -17.86
C LEU A 24 -10.37 2.67 -16.59
N ILE A 25 -10.81 3.67 -15.82
CA ILE A 25 -11.55 3.42 -14.57
C ILE A 25 -12.97 2.95 -14.88
N ARG A 26 -13.71 3.69 -15.72
CA ARG A 26 -15.13 3.42 -15.96
C ARG A 26 -15.35 2.22 -16.85
N ASP A 27 -14.66 2.16 -17.99
CA ASP A 27 -14.96 1.22 -19.07
C ASP A 27 -14.12 -0.06 -18.96
N CYS A 28 -12.86 0.03 -18.46
CA CYS A 28 -12.01 -1.16 -18.29
C CYS A 28 -12.05 -1.77 -16.88
N ASN A 29 -12.24 -0.97 -15.83
CA ASN A 29 -12.18 -1.43 -14.44
C ASN A 29 -13.53 -1.32 -13.69
N GLY A 30 -14.64 -1.18 -14.41
CA GLY A 30 -15.99 -1.19 -13.83
C GLY A 30 -16.25 -0.10 -12.78
N GLY A 31 -15.56 1.02 -12.87
CA GLY A 31 -15.64 2.13 -11.92
C GLY A 31 -14.75 2.00 -10.69
N PHE A 32 -13.96 0.92 -10.56
CA PHE A 32 -13.05 0.75 -9.43
C PHE A 32 -11.71 1.46 -9.65
N GLY A 33 -11.04 1.83 -8.56
CA GLY A 33 -9.70 2.38 -8.62
C GLY A 33 -8.67 1.36 -9.15
N LEU A 34 -7.65 1.84 -9.86
CA LEU A 34 -6.61 1.00 -10.47
C LEU A 34 -5.55 0.48 -9.47
N LYS A 35 -5.67 0.81 -8.18
CA LYS A 35 -4.66 0.50 -7.15
C LYS A 35 -4.33 -1.01 -7.08
N ASN A 36 -5.33 -1.87 -7.28
CA ASN A 36 -5.13 -3.32 -7.22
C ASN A 36 -4.29 -3.87 -8.39
N PHE A 37 -4.10 -3.08 -9.46
CA PHE A 37 -3.28 -3.41 -10.62
C PHE A 37 -1.89 -2.75 -10.56
N SER A 38 -1.51 -2.20 -9.40
CA SER A 38 -0.21 -1.57 -9.20
C SER A 38 0.93 -2.60 -9.20
N GLU A 39 2.05 -2.24 -9.82
CA GLU A 39 3.28 -3.04 -9.83
C GLU A 39 4.05 -2.97 -8.49
N GLU A 40 3.71 -2.01 -7.62
CA GLU A 40 4.38 -1.78 -6.33
C GLU A 40 4.44 -3.06 -5.47
N ALA A 41 3.39 -3.87 -5.49
CA ALA A 41 3.33 -5.12 -4.73
C ALA A 41 4.36 -6.15 -5.24
N VAL A 42 4.58 -6.21 -6.56
CA VAL A 42 5.56 -7.10 -7.19
C VAL A 42 6.98 -6.60 -6.90
N GLU A 43 7.22 -5.30 -6.97
CA GLU A 43 8.51 -4.70 -6.61
C GLU A 43 8.88 -4.94 -5.15
N ALA A 44 7.91 -4.83 -4.24
CA ALA A 44 8.10 -5.17 -2.84
C ALA A 44 8.46 -6.66 -2.66
N CYS A 45 7.90 -7.55 -3.48
CA CYS A 45 8.26 -8.97 -3.49
C CYS A 45 9.70 -9.20 -3.94
N ASN A 46 10.24 -8.40 -4.87
CA ASN A 46 11.63 -8.51 -5.31
C ASN A 46 12.63 -8.27 -4.16
N LYS A 47 12.29 -7.39 -3.20
CA LYS A 47 13.09 -7.22 -1.98
C LYS A 47 13.15 -8.48 -1.15
N LEU A 48 12.03 -9.19 -1.01
CA LEU A 48 11.96 -10.46 -0.26
C LEU A 48 12.74 -11.57 -0.96
N ILE A 49 12.70 -11.62 -2.30
CA ILE A 49 13.48 -12.59 -3.08
C ILE A 49 14.98 -12.45 -2.79
N ARG A 50 15.50 -11.20 -2.72
CA ARG A 50 16.91 -10.94 -2.39
C ARG A 50 17.25 -11.45 -0.98
N ILE A 51 16.39 -11.15 0.00
CA ILE A 51 16.54 -11.62 1.39
C ILE A 51 16.55 -13.15 1.46
N TYR A 52 15.64 -13.82 0.73
CA TYR A 52 15.56 -15.28 0.72
C TYR A 52 16.80 -15.92 0.11
N ARG A 53 17.29 -15.35 -0.98
CA ARG A 53 18.54 -15.78 -1.61
C ARG A 53 19.74 -15.67 -0.67
N GLU A 54 19.82 -14.57 0.08
CA GLU A 54 20.97 -14.27 0.95
C GLU A 54 20.97 -15.09 2.24
N HIS A 55 19.80 -15.28 2.85
CA HIS A 55 19.68 -15.79 4.23
C HIS A 55 18.92 -17.10 4.38
N LEU A 56 17.98 -17.44 3.50
CA LEU A 56 17.05 -18.58 3.71
C LEU A 56 17.21 -19.72 2.70
N ALA A 57 18.00 -19.54 1.66
CA ALA A 57 18.23 -20.53 0.61
C ALA A 57 19.59 -21.20 0.76
N ARG A 58 19.66 -22.50 0.43
CA ARG A 58 20.93 -23.25 0.43
C ARG A 58 21.83 -22.74 -0.70
N LYS A 59 23.12 -22.57 -0.42
CA LYS A 59 24.13 -22.04 -1.36
C LYS A 59 24.98 -23.15 -1.99
N MET A 60 24.37 -24.29 -2.32
CA MET A 60 25.09 -25.44 -2.89
C MET A 60 25.16 -25.38 -4.43
N SER A 61 24.04 -25.05 -5.06
CA SER A 61 23.92 -24.93 -6.53
C SER A 61 22.86 -23.89 -6.88
N PHE A 62 22.92 -23.35 -8.10
CA PHE A 62 21.92 -22.40 -8.58
C PHE A 62 20.50 -22.99 -8.59
N THR A 63 20.35 -24.25 -8.99
CA THR A 63 19.06 -24.93 -9.06
C THR A 63 18.46 -25.14 -7.67
N THR A 64 19.26 -25.61 -6.71
CA THR A 64 18.81 -25.77 -5.32
C THR A 64 18.46 -24.42 -4.70
N ASN A 65 19.28 -23.39 -4.92
CA ASN A 65 19.03 -22.05 -4.41
C ASN A 65 17.72 -21.45 -4.96
N SER A 66 17.51 -21.56 -6.27
CA SER A 66 16.29 -21.06 -6.94
C SER A 66 15.04 -21.80 -6.47
N ARG A 67 15.14 -23.13 -6.28
CA ARG A 67 14.05 -23.94 -5.74
C ARG A 67 13.68 -23.52 -4.32
N ASP A 68 14.67 -23.28 -3.46
CA ASP A 68 14.43 -22.86 -2.08
C ASP A 68 13.74 -21.49 -2.02
N ILE A 69 14.20 -20.52 -2.83
CA ILE A 69 13.57 -19.20 -2.94
C ILE A 69 12.11 -19.34 -3.37
N PHE A 70 11.85 -20.16 -4.39
CA PHE A 70 10.51 -20.38 -4.91
C PHE A 70 9.59 -21.01 -3.86
N VAL A 71 10.06 -22.04 -3.15
CA VAL A 71 9.30 -22.70 -2.08
C VAL A 71 8.99 -21.73 -0.94
N HIS A 72 9.96 -20.94 -0.48
CA HIS A 72 9.71 -19.90 0.54
C HIS A 72 8.66 -18.90 0.10
N ARG A 73 8.72 -18.46 -1.16
CA ARG A 73 7.75 -17.53 -1.73
C ARG A 73 6.35 -18.12 -1.81
N LEU A 74 6.22 -19.37 -2.24
CA LEU A 74 4.94 -20.08 -2.31
C LEU A 74 4.29 -20.19 -0.94
N SER A 75 5.04 -20.63 0.07
CA SER A 75 4.54 -20.74 1.45
C SER A 75 4.09 -19.39 2.00
N GLN A 76 4.77 -18.30 1.64
CA GLN A 76 4.37 -16.96 2.09
C GLN A 76 3.08 -16.46 1.40
N SER A 77 2.82 -16.85 0.16
CA SER A 77 1.62 -16.48 -0.59
C SER A 77 0.41 -17.37 -0.31
N ASP A 78 0.57 -18.42 0.49
CA ASP A 78 -0.53 -19.33 0.83
C ASP A 78 -1.63 -18.58 1.61
N PRO A 79 -2.88 -18.50 1.09
CA PRO A 79 -3.96 -17.76 1.72
C PRO A 79 -4.33 -18.31 3.10
N VAL A 80 -4.17 -19.62 3.32
CA VAL A 80 -4.46 -20.26 4.60
C VAL A 80 -3.43 -19.81 5.63
N LEU A 81 -2.15 -19.85 5.28
CA LEU A 81 -1.06 -19.41 6.18
C LEU A 81 -1.10 -17.91 6.46
N ILE A 82 -1.50 -17.10 5.48
CA ILE A 82 -1.72 -15.66 5.67
C ILE A 82 -2.82 -15.40 6.71
N GLY A 83 -3.91 -16.18 6.68
CA GLY A 83 -5.00 -16.04 7.65
C GLY A 83 -4.59 -16.31 9.10
N PHE A 84 -3.59 -17.17 9.32
CA PHE A 84 -3.04 -17.45 10.66
C PHE A 84 -1.97 -16.45 11.12
N ARG A 85 -1.55 -15.52 10.26
CA ARG A 85 -0.44 -14.64 10.59
C ARG A 85 -0.88 -13.63 11.64
N ASN A 86 -0.16 -13.63 12.77
CA ASN A 86 -0.42 -12.71 13.87
C ASN A 86 -0.35 -11.26 13.39
N VAL A 87 -1.47 -10.56 13.51
CA VAL A 87 -1.52 -9.13 13.31
C VAL A 87 -0.89 -8.47 14.54
N LEU A 88 0.05 -7.55 14.33
CA LEU A 88 0.63 -6.77 15.41
C LEU A 88 -0.47 -5.91 16.05
N LYS A 89 -0.90 -6.32 17.25
CA LYS A 89 -1.79 -5.56 18.11
C LYS A 89 -0.96 -4.76 19.11
N ARG A 90 -1.27 -3.48 19.26
CA ARG A 90 -0.68 -2.66 20.32
C ARG A 90 -1.30 -3.08 21.67
N LYS A 91 -0.47 -3.28 22.70
CA LYS A 91 -0.92 -3.72 24.03
C LYS A 91 -1.97 -2.81 24.68
N GLU A 92 -1.88 -1.50 24.42
CA GLU A 92 -2.69 -0.49 25.12
C GLU A 92 -4.06 -0.24 24.48
N CYS A 93 -4.21 -0.40 23.18
CA CYS A 93 -5.45 -0.05 22.47
C CYS A 93 -6.02 -1.19 21.64
N GLU A 94 -5.34 -2.34 21.63
CA GLU A 94 -5.62 -3.55 20.83
C GLU A 94 -5.75 -3.32 19.32
N GLY A 95 -5.59 -2.08 18.87
CA GLY A 95 -5.75 -1.67 17.50
C GLY A 95 -4.66 -2.22 16.61
N ILE A 96 -5.05 -2.48 15.37
CA ILE A 96 -4.24 -3.12 14.35
C ILE A 96 -3.45 -2.04 13.59
N GLY A 97 -2.21 -2.36 13.22
CA GLY A 97 -1.53 -1.66 12.12
C GLY A 97 -0.88 -0.31 12.45
N HIS A 98 -0.72 0.05 13.72
CA HIS A 98 0.03 1.25 14.11
C HIS A 98 1.08 0.93 15.19
N THR A 99 2.24 1.58 15.06
CA THR A 99 3.35 1.50 16.02
C THR A 99 3.31 2.69 16.97
N CYS A 100 3.99 2.62 18.11
CA CYS A 100 4.01 3.70 19.11
C CYS A 100 4.49 5.07 18.58
N ARG A 101 5.03 5.14 17.36
CA ARG A 101 5.43 6.40 16.69
C ARG A 101 4.26 7.13 16.02
N LEU A 102 3.20 6.41 15.65
CA LEU A 102 1.96 7.00 15.12
C LEU A 102 1.00 7.19 16.31
N LYS A 103 0.47 8.41 16.47
CA LYS A 103 -0.58 8.68 17.47
C LYS A 103 -1.75 7.73 17.18
N CYS A 104 -2.09 6.90 18.16
CA CYS A 104 -3.23 6.00 18.07
C CYS A 104 -4.51 6.86 17.99
N THR A 105 -5.22 6.80 16.87
CA THR A 105 -6.50 7.52 16.69
C THR A 105 -7.60 7.00 17.61
N ASN A 106 -7.52 5.74 18.07
CA ASN A 106 -8.47 5.18 19.04
C ASN A 106 -8.31 5.78 20.45
N LEU A 107 -7.12 6.24 20.83
CA LEU A 107 -6.92 7.01 22.07
C LEU A 107 -7.33 8.49 21.89
N LEU A 108 -7.36 9.01 20.66
CA LEU A 108 -7.85 10.35 20.37
C LEU A 108 -9.38 10.44 20.39
N HIS A 109 -10.11 9.36 20.10
CA HIS A 109 -11.58 9.35 20.23
C HIS A 109 -12.06 9.44 21.68
N GLN A 110 -11.30 8.95 22.67
CA GLN A 110 -11.64 9.16 24.08
C GLN A 110 -11.51 10.63 24.52
N THR A 111 -10.76 11.45 23.77
CA THR A 111 -10.59 12.88 24.06
C THR A 111 -11.57 13.79 23.30
N ILE A 112 -12.25 13.28 22.26
CA ILE A 112 -13.16 14.09 21.41
C ILE A 112 -14.57 14.21 22.02
N ASP A 113 -14.91 13.40 23.03
CA ASP A 113 -16.18 13.52 23.75
C ASP A 113 -16.28 14.79 24.63
N GLN A 114 -15.26 15.67 24.67
CA GLN A 114 -15.35 17.00 25.27
C GLN A 114 -15.74 18.12 24.29
N ASP A 115 -15.73 17.88 22.98
CA ASP A 115 -16.06 18.92 22.00
C ASP A 115 -17.58 19.11 21.80
N ILE A 116 -18.41 18.40 22.59
CA ILE A 116 -19.85 18.66 22.76
C ILE A 116 -20.10 20.11 23.28
N LEU A 117 -19.07 20.80 23.78
CA LEU A 117 -19.12 22.20 24.18
C LEU A 117 -19.10 23.24 23.04
N PHE A 118 -18.81 22.87 21.77
CA PHE A 118 -18.89 23.86 20.68
C PHE A 118 -20.31 24.08 20.16
N ASN A 119 -21.26 23.19 20.48
CA ASN A 119 -22.68 23.37 20.19
C ASN A 119 -23.34 24.44 21.09
N SER A 120 -22.66 24.98 22.12
CA SER A 120 -23.16 26.08 22.95
C SER A 120 -22.71 27.47 22.52
N LEU A 121 -22.04 27.62 21.37
CA LEU A 121 -21.59 28.93 20.84
C LEU A 121 -22.27 29.34 19.51
N ILE A 122 -23.28 28.60 19.07
CA ILE A 122 -24.10 28.94 17.87
C ILE A 122 -25.47 29.56 18.28
N PHE A 123 -25.74 29.71 19.58
CA PHE A 123 -26.91 30.45 20.06
C PHE A 123 -26.48 31.55 21.05
N GLU A 124 -26.09 32.69 20.49
CA GLU A 124 -26.42 34.04 20.99
C GLU A 124 -26.42 35.01 19.81
#